data_AF-A0A382TNC2-F1
#
_entry.id   AF-A0A382TNC2-F1
#
_cell.length_a   1.000
_cell.length_b   1.000
_cell.length_c   1.000
_cell.angle_alpha   90.00
_cell.angle_beta   90.00
_cell.angle_gamma   90.00
#
_symmetry.space_group_name_H-M   'P 1'
#
loop_
_entity.id
_entity.type
_entity.pdbx_description
1 polymer ?
#
loop_
_entity_poly.entity_id
_entity_poly.type
_entity_poly.pdbx_seq_one_letter_code
_entity_poly.pdbx_strand_id
1 'polypeptide(L)'
;MSSIKFDTAKEWFEKLRDQLVNSLENLDTDKFIITEWNHKSEGGGKMSKLKASVIEKGGVNISSVSGKFEDGMIGKVPGTENDPSYKATGISVVLHPNSPHIP
;
A
#
# COMPACT_ATOMS: atom_id res chain seq x y z
N MET A 1 14.61 -14.48 -13.05
CA MET A 1 14.67 -14.08 -11.63
C MET A 1 13.58 -13.03 -11.37
N SER A 2 12.33 -13.44 -11.14
CA SER A 2 11.47 -12.60 -10.29
C SER A 2 12.27 -12.41 -9.01
N SER A 3 12.69 -11.19 -8.76
CA SER A 3 13.79 -10.86 -7.87
C SER A 3 13.42 -11.29 -6.46
N ILE A 4 14.17 -12.21 -5.84
CA ILE A 4 14.02 -12.59 -4.43
C ILE A 4 13.83 -11.36 -3.53
N LYS A 5 14.46 -10.23 -3.87
CA LYS A 5 14.32 -8.96 -3.16
C LYS A 5 12.89 -8.39 -3.25
N PHE A 6 12.23 -8.47 -4.39
CA PHE A 6 10.86 -8.01 -4.57
C PHE A 6 9.89 -8.84 -3.72
N ASP A 7 9.99 -10.17 -3.80
CA ASP A 7 9.10 -11.06 -3.04
C ASP A 7 9.35 -10.89 -1.53
N THR A 8 10.61 -10.76 -1.10
CA THR A 8 10.97 -10.43 0.28
C THR A 8 10.37 -9.10 0.74
N ALA A 9 10.48 -8.04 -0.07
CA ALA A 9 9.93 -6.74 0.25
C ALA A 9 8.40 -6.75 0.31
N LYS A 10 7.76 -7.45 -0.63
CA LYS A 10 6.30 -7.64 -0.66
C LYS A 10 5.82 -8.29 0.62
N GLU A 11 6.39 -9.43 1.00
CA GLU A 11 6.02 -10.13 2.23
C GLU A 11 6.24 -9.26 3.48
N TRP A 12 7.34 -8.49 3.50
CA TRP A 12 7.63 -7.59 4.61
C TRP A 12 6.59 -6.46 4.72
N PHE A 13 6.22 -5.82 3.61
CA PHE A 13 5.20 -4.77 3.61
C PHE A 13 3.81 -5.29 3.96
N GLU A 14 3.45 -6.50 3.50
CA GLU A 14 2.20 -7.16 3.88
C GLU A 14 2.14 -7.42 5.39
N LYS A 15 3.22 -7.96 5.97
CA LYS A 15 3.34 -8.16 7.42
C LYS A 15 3.26 -6.83 8.20
N LEU A 16 3.97 -5.79 7.74
CA LEU A 16 3.93 -4.47 8.37
C LEU A 16 2.52 -3.87 8.34
N ARG A 17 1.81 -3.99 7.22
CA ARG A 17 0.42 -3.53 7.08
C ARG A 17 -0.48 -4.23 8.09
N ASP A 18 -0.36 -5.55 8.22
CA ASP A 18 -1.16 -6.33 9.18
C ASP A 18 -0.83 -5.96 10.63
N GLN A 19 0.45 -5.72 10.95
CA GLN A 19 0.87 -5.24 12.27
C GLN A 19 0.26 -3.87 12.60
N LEU A 20 0.31 -2.91 11.67
CA LEU A 20 -0.25 -1.58 11.88
C LEU A 20 -1.77 -1.63 12.04
N VAL A 21 -2.47 -2.41 11.23
CA VAL A 21 -3.92 -2.62 11.37
C VAL A 21 -4.22 -3.17 12.76
N ASN A 22 -3.57 -4.27 13.17
CA ASN A 22 -3.81 -4.87 14.48
C ASN A 22 -3.50 -3.91 15.63
N SER A 23 -2.39 -3.16 15.56
CA SER A 23 -2.04 -2.18 16.59
C SER A 23 -3.08 -1.06 16.71
N LEU A 24 -3.57 -0.54 15.58
CA LEU A 24 -4.56 0.54 15.57
C LEU A 24 -5.95 0.05 16.01
N GLU A 25 -6.36 -1.16 15.64
CA GLU A 25 -7.62 -1.75 16.12
C GLU A 25 -7.59 -2.02 17.63
N ASN A 26 -6.44 -2.36 18.19
CA ASN A 26 -6.29 -2.54 19.65
C ASN A 26 -6.26 -1.22 20.42
N LEU A 27 -5.99 -0.10 19.75
CA LEU A 27 -5.95 1.24 20.35
C LEU A 27 -7.30 1.96 20.29
N ASP A 28 -8.22 1.51 19.45
CA ASP A 28 -9.48 2.20 19.16
C ASP A 28 -10.70 1.29 19.34
N THR A 29 -11.90 1.84 19.12
CA THR A 29 -13.18 1.13 19.35
C THR A 29 -13.64 0.28 18.17
N ASP A 30 -13.16 0.57 16.98
CA ASP A 30 -13.66 0.00 15.72
C ASP A 30 -12.55 -0.68 14.91
N LYS A 31 -12.97 -1.52 13.97
CA LYS A 31 -12.09 -2.31 13.11
C LYS A 31 -11.96 -1.71 11.71
N PHE A 32 -10.86 -2.02 11.04
CA PHE A 32 -10.67 -1.65 9.66
C PHE A 32 -11.64 -2.41 8.75
N ILE A 33 -12.22 -1.67 7.80
CA ILE A 33 -12.91 -2.27 6.65
C ILE A 33 -11.86 -2.48 5.56
N ILE A 34 -11.64 -3.74 5.21
CA ILE A 34 -10.63 -4.15 4.24
C ILE A 34 -11.32 -4.46 2.90
N THR A 35 -10.78 -3.91 1.82
CA THR A 35 -11.24 -4.18 0.46
C THR A 35 -10.05 -4.52 -0.41
N GLU A 36 -10.06 -5.73 -0.96
CA GLU A 36 -9.06 -6.16 -1.94
C GLU A 36 -9.41 -5.63 -3.32
N TRP A 37 -8.39 -5.35 -4.13
CA TRP A 37 -8.57 -4.87 -5.49
C TRP A 37 -7.44 -5.37 -6.38
N ASN A 38 -7.73 -5.48 -7.68
CA ASN A 38 -6.78 -5.92 -8.70
C ASN A 38 -6.37 -4.73 -9.57
N HIS A 39 -5.09 -4.68 -9.95
CA HIS A 39 -4.58 -3.66 -10.85
C HIS A 39 -4.97 -3.95 -12.31
N LYS A 40 -5.02 -2.91 -13.15
CA LYS A 40 -5.38 -3.05 -14.58
C LYS A 40 -4.44 -3.96 -15.37
N SER A 41 -3.18 -4.07 -14.92
CA SER A 41 -2.18 -4.98 -15.47
C SER A 41 -2.07 -6.24 -14.61
N GLU A 42 -1.05 -6.33 -13.77
CA GLU A 42 -0.82 -7.46 -12.88
C GLU A 42 -0.68 -6.98 -11.42
N GLY A 43 -1.07 -7.85 -10.50
CA GLY A 43 -1.05 -7.58 -9.08
C GLY A 43 -2.29 -6.80 -8.61
N GLY A 44 -2.13 -6.03 -7.54
CA GLY A 44 -3.24 -5.37 -6.87
C GLY A 44 -2.86 -4.90 -5.48
N GLY A 45 -3.81 -4.90 -4.56
CA GLY A 45 -3.58 -4.46 -3.20
C GLY A 45 -4.77 -4.65 -2.27
N LYS A 46 -4.60 -4.17 -1.04
CA LYS A 46 -5.67 -4.08 -0.05
C LYS A 46 -5.78 -2.65 0.42
N MET A 47 -6.98 -2.10 0.31
CA MET A 47 -7.34 -0.83 0.90
C MET A 47 -7.95 -1.09 2.27
N SER A 48 -7.50 -0.39 3.30
CA SER A 48 -8.04 -0.55 4.66
C SER A 48 -8.47 0.82 5.16
N LYS A 49 -9.72 0.97 5.57
CA LYS A 49 -10.25 2.23 6.10
C LYS A 49 -10.71 2.04 7.54
N LEU A 50 -10.40 3.00 8.39
CA LEU A 50 -10.87 3.09 9.76
C LEU A 50 -11.58 4.41 9.97
N LYS A 51 -12.68 4.37 10.72
CA LYS A 51 -13.34 5.54 11.31
C LYS A 51 -13.79 5.13 12.69
N ALA A 52 -13.19 5.72 13.70
CA ALA A 52 -13.29 5.28 15.09
C ALA A 52 -13.19 6.47 16.05
N SER A 53 -13.08 6.20 17.34
CA SER A 53 -13.12 7.21 18.41
C SER A 53 -11.82 8.02 18.55
N VAL A 54 -10.65 7.37 18.42
CA VAL A 54 -9.35 8.05 18.51
C VAL A 54 -8.93 8.53 17.12
N ILE A 55 -9.08 7.67 16.11
CA ILE A 55 -8.77 7.95 14.72
C ILE A 55 -10.07 8.32 13.97
N GLU A 56 -10.28 9.62 13.75
CA GLU A 56 -11.43 10.14 12.99
C GLU A 56 -11.49 9.52 11.58
N LYS A 57 -10.33 9.40 10.93
CA LYS A 57 -10.22 8.82 9.59
C LYS A 57 -8.82 8.25 9.37
N GLY A 58 -8.73 6.93 9.22
CA GLY A 58 -7.48 6.22 9.00
C GLY A 58 -7.48 5.41 7.71
N GLY A 59 -6.30 5.30 7.10
CA GLY A 59 -6.03 4.47 5.93
C GLY A 59 -4.69 3.75 6.08
N VAL A 60 -4.68 2.42 5.92
CA VAL A 60 -3.47 1.59 5.89
C VAL A 60 -3.54 0.70 4.66
N ASN A 61 -2.92 1.15 3.57
CA ASN A 61 -3.05 0.53 2.26
C ASN A 61 -1.76 -0.20 1.88
N ILE A 62 -1.89 -1.33 1.19
CA ILE A 62 -0.77 -2.07 0.60
C ILE A 62 -1.02 -2.26 -0.89
N SER A 63 0.03 -2.13 -1.69
CA SER A 63 -0.02 -2.42 -3.13
C SER A 63 1.21 -3.20 -3.57
N SER A 64 1.02 -4.10 -4.52
CA SER A 64 2.07 -4.86 -5.20
C SER A 64 1.62 -5.08 -6.64
N VAL A 65 2.25 -4.36 -7.57
CA VAL A 65 1.84 -4.28 -8.97
C VAL A 65 3.02 -4.50 -9.91
N SER A 66 2.73 -5.06 -11.08
CA SER A 66 3.69 -5.22 -12.17
C SER A 66 3.06 -4.90 -13.51
N GLY A 67 3.91 -4.57 -14.48
CA GLY A 67 3.45 -4.28 -15.84
C GLY A 67 4.55 -3.65 -16.69
N LYS A 68 4.11 -2.96 -17.75
CA LYS A 68 4.96 -2.14 -18.61
C LYS A 68 4.42 -0.73 -18.66
N PHE A 69 5.31 0.25 -18.74
CA PHE A 69 4.93 1.64 -19.00
C PHE A 69 4.34 1.78 -20.40
N GLU A 70 3.36 2.68 -20.53
CA GLU A 70 2.75 3.03 -21.82
C GLU A 70 3.76 3.81 -22.68
N ASP A 71 3.67 3.72 -24.01
CA ASP A 71 4.67 4.29 -24.94
C ASP A 71 4.95 5.78 -24.68
N GLY A 72 3.93 6.55 -24.31
CA GLY A 72 4.06 7.99 -24.00
C GLY A 72 4.83 8.31 -22.71
N MET A 73 5.11 7.31 -21.87
CA MET A 73 5.88 7.42 -20.62
C MET A 73 7.32 6.90 -20.74
N ILE A 74 7.62 6.12 -21.79
CA ILE A 74 8.96 5.62 -22.07
C ILE A 74 9.92 6.80 -22.30
N GLY A 75 11.06 6.81 -21.60
CA GLY A 75 12.05 7.89 -21.63
C GLY A 75 11.70 9.11 -20.76
N LYS A 76 10.48 9.19 -20.21
CA LYS A 76 10.14 10.20 -19.18
C LYS A 76 10.44 9.72 -17.77
N VAL A 77 10.36 8.41 -17.56
CA VAL A 77 10.79 7.76 -16.33
C VAL A 77 12.21 7.20 -16.55
N PRO A 78 13.19 7.56 -15.72
CA PRO A 78 14.57 7.10 -15.89
C PRO A 78 14.69 5.58 -16.02
N GLY A 79 15.41 5.10 -17.04
CA GLY A 79 15.67 3.68 -17.29
C GLY A 79 14.63 2.98 -18.16
N THR A 80 13.48 3.60 -18.41
CA THR A 80 12.40 2.98 -19.21
C THR A 80 12.70 2.91 -20.69
N GLU A 81 13.61 3.74 -21.19
CA GLU A 81 14.14 3.67 -22.55
C GLU A 81 14.87 2.35 -22.84
N ASN A 82 15.40 1.69 -21.80
CA ASN A 82 16.09 0.41 -21.90
C ASN A 82 15.17 -0.77 -21.56
N ASP A 83 14.40 -0.64 -20.47
CA ASP A 83 13.40 -1.63 -20.07
C ASP A 83 12.15 -0.92 -19.54
N PRO A 84 11.02 -0.94 -20.28
CA PRO A 84 9.78 -0.31 -19.84
C PRO A 84 9.02 -1.16 -18.81
N SER A 85 9.53 -2.33 -18.44
CA SER A 85 8.90 -3.19 -17.44
C SER A 85 9.11 -2.64 -16.02
N TYR A 86 8.10 -2.76 -15.17
CA TYR A 86 8.18 -2.35 -13.78
C TYR A 86 7.58 -3.40 -12.83
N LYS A 87 8.09 -3.38 -11.59
CA LYS A 87 7.50 -4.02 -10.43
C LYS A 87 7.61 -3.06 -9.25
N ALA A 88 6.50 -2.83 -8.55
CA ALA A 88 6.47 -1.94 -7.39
C ALA A 88 5.65 -2.59 -6.27
N THR A 89 6.16 -2.51 -5.05
CA THR A 89 5.46 -2.95 -3.84
C THR A 89 5.69 -1.91 -2.75
N GLY A 90 4.67 -1.64 -1.95
CA GLY A 90 4.77 -0.63 -0.90
C GLY A 90 3.48 -0.40 -0.13
N ILE A 91 3.65 0.16 1.06
CA ILE A 91 2.58 0.54 1.99
C ILE A 91 2.36 2.06 1.96
N SER A 92 1.11 2.49 2.14
CA SER A 92 0.73 3.90 2.30
C SER A 92 -0.15 4.04 3.53
N VAL A 93 0.25 4.89 4.47
CA VAL A 93 -0.45 5.06 5.75
C VAL A 93 -0.77 6.54 5.95
N VAL A 94 -2.02 6.83 6.26
CA VAL A 94 -2.49 8.18 6.61
C VAL A 94 -3.48 8.04 7.75
N LEU A 95 -3.26 8.76 8.85
CA LEU A 95 -4.13 8.75 10.02
C LEU A 95 -4.50 10.20 10.35
N HIS A 96 -5.78 10.42 10.62
CA HIS A 96 -6.30 11.69 11.14
C HIS A 96 -6.93 11.41 12.50
N PRO A 97 -6.24 11.71 13.61
CA PRO A 97 -6.79 11.62 14.95
C PRO A 97 -7.91 12.65 15.18
N ASN A 98 -8.88 12.33 16.04
CA ASN A 98 -9.90 13.29 16.47
C ASN A 98 -9.31 14.40 17.36
N SER A 99 -8.26 14.10 18.12
CA SER A 99 -7.63 15.07 19.02
C SER A 99 -6.60 15.93 18.28
N PRO A 100 -6.67 17.26 18.35
CA PRO A 100 -5.69 18.16 17.72
C PRO A 100 -4.30 18.10 18.38
N HIS A 101 -4.18 17.39 19.52
CA HIS A 101 -2.90 17.19 20.21
C HIS A 101 -2.16 15.93 19.74
N ILE A 102 -2.79 15.12 18.88
CA ILE A 102 -2.17 13.92 18.30
C ILE A 102 -1.92 14.23 16.82
N PRO A 103 -0.66 14.16 16.35
CA PRO A 103 -0.31 14.44 14.96
C PRO A 103 -0.77 13.35 13.99
#